data_AF-A0A0B0N3M8-F1
#
_entry.id   AF-A0A0B0N3M8-F1
#
_cell.length_a   1.000
_cell.length_b   1.000
_cell.length_c   1.000
_cell.angle_alpha   90.00
_cell.angle_beta   90.00
_cell.angle_gamma   90.00
#
_symmetry.space_group_name_H-M   'P 1'
#
loop_
_entity.id
_entity.type
_entity.pdbx_description
1 polymer ?
#
loop_
_entity_poly.entity_id
_entity_poly.type
_entity_poly.pdbx_seq_one_letter_code
_entity_poly.pdbx_strand_id
1 'polypeptide(L)'
;MLGIKKKYYVKQELDYDKPSIHGRIKRNNNNDQNHQTGFCLMSMLELQKPIIDTPCWPVKKAAASTIIAVFLITVLMVSVGWLDISFSASYQNMGVGSKSTTARHKPEFPLECSTENQTQTCRRDYPTTTGIPPMNTSKVECPSFFRWIHEDLRHWKQTGISRDMIEGARKTAHFRLVIVKGKAYVEKYRNSIQTRDKFTLWGILQLLRMYPGRLPDLELMFDCDDRPVVRSRDFQGPNARPPPLFRYCADEWSLDIVFPDWSFWGWAETNIRPWRNVLKEIKKGNERRKWKERVPYAYWRGNPSVAPTRKDLMKCNATDKNNWNTLLYVQDWDRESKQGFKQSNLEDQCTHRYKIYTEGWAWSVSEKYILACDSMTLYVRSRFYDFFIRGMQPLQHYWPISENTKCKSLKFAVEWGNIHPKKAQAIGEAAGKFIHEDLKMDNVYDYMFHLLNEYAKLLKFEPTVPPGSVELCSETMACPRTGTWKKLMVESLVMSPSDVTPCGMPPPYEPQELQDFLETKANSTRQVEMWESQYWLSQY
;
A
#
# COMPACT_ATOMS: atom_id res chain seq x y z
N MET A 1 19.48 4.31 -46.75
CA MET A 1 19.34 2.89 -47.13
C MET A 1 18.50 2.17 -46.10
N LEU A 2 17.37 1.64 -46.57
CA LEU A 2 16.47 0.60 -46.02
C LEU A 2 16.41 0.35 -44.50
N GLY A 3 15.35 0.87 -43.86
CA GLY A 3 14.84 0.41 -42.56
C GLY A 3 13.37 0.02 -42.69
N ILE A 4 13.08 -1.27 -42.50
CA ILE A 4 11.78 -1.90 -42.71
C ILE A 4 10.76 -1.42 -41.67
N LYS A 5 9.71 -0.74 -42.14
CA LYS A 5 8.51 -0.37 -41.38
C LYS A 5 7.61 -1.61 -41.19
N LYS A 6 7.29 -1.98 -39.95
CA LYS A 6 6.08 -2.78 -39.65
C LYS A 6 5.04 -1.85 -39.00
N LYS A 7 3.97 -1.58 -39.75
CA LYS A 7 2.75 -0.91 -39.29
C LYS A 7 1.98 -1.87 -38.38
N TYR A 8 1.55 -1.42 -37.21
CA TYR A 8 0.42 -2.02 -36.50
C TYR A 8 -0.71 -0.98 -36.52
N TYR A 9 -1.78 -1.29 -37.25
CA TYR A 9 -3.04 -0.54 -37.19
C TYR A 9 -3.82 -1.02 -35.97
N VAL A 10 -4.18 -0.11 -35.06
CA VAL A 10 -5.30 -0.31 -34.14
C VAL A 10 -6.41 0.62 -34.59
N LYS A 11 -7.47 0.02 -35.15
CA LYS A 11 -8.70 0.71 -35.55
C LYS A 11 -9.46 1.05 -34.27
N GLN A 12 -9.59 2.33 -33.95
CA GLN A 12 -10.43 2.84 -32.86
C GLN A 12 -11.64 3.51 -33.50
N GLU A 13 -12.76 2.80 -33.59
CA GLU A 13 -14.07 3.41 -33.86
C GLU A 13 -14.56 4.03 -32.54
N LEU A 14 -14.55 5.35 -32.50
CA LEU A 14 -15.22 6.17 -31.51
C LEU A 14 -16.55 6.57 -32.13
N ASP A 15 -17.66 6.11 -31.57
CA ASP A 15 -18.96 6.74 -31.78
C ASP A 15 -19.42 7.33 -30.45
N TYR A 16 -19.72 8.63 -30.48
CA TYR A 16 -20.11 9.44 -29.34
C TYR A 16 -21.38 10.18 -29.75
N ASP A 17 -22.51 9.85 -29.15
CA ASP A 17 -23.56 10.86 -28.93
C ASP A 17 -24.51 10.49 -27.76
N LYS A 18 -24.39 11.29 -26.68
CA LYS A 18 -25.47 11.99 -25.94
C LYS A 18 -26.48 11.26 -25.01
N PRO A 19 -27.21 11.99 -24.11
CA PRO A 19 -27.13 11.75 -22.66
C PRO A 19 -28.47 11.45 -21.91
N SER A 20 -28.30 11.02 -20.65
CA SER A 20 -29.14 11.13 -19.42
C SER A 20 -30.68 10.87 -19.39
N ILE A 21 -31.11 10.20 -18.30
CA ILE A 21 -32.24 10.51 -17.37
C ILE A 21 -32.99 9.26 -16.86
N HIS A 22 -33.39 9.36 -15.60
CA HIS A 22 -34.33 8.57 -14.81
C HIS A 22 -35.41 7.75 -15.55
N GLY A 23 -35.63 6.53 -15.02
CA GLY A 23 -36.92 6.20 -14.40
C GLY A 23 -37.96 5.46 -15.25
N ARG A 24 -38.44 4.37 -14.65
CA ARG A 24 -39.78 3.77 -14.76
C ARG A 24 -39.90 2.50 -15.64
N ILE A 25 -40.26 1.45 -14.92
CA ILE A 25 -40.71 0.12 -15.33
C ILE A 25 -41.90 0.21 -16.29
N LYS A 26 -41.86 -0.57 -17.38
CA LYS A 26 -43.05 -1.19 -17.99
C LYS A 26 -42.66 -2.45 -18.78
N ARG A 27 -43.36 -3.54 -18.48
CA ARG A 27 -43.46 -4.78 -19.26
C ARG A 27 -44.26 -4.53 -20.55
N ASN A 28 -43.84 -5.10 -21.68
CA ASN A 28 -44.60 -6.13 -22.42
C ASN A 28 -43.88 -6.61 -23.70
N ASN A 29 -43.76 -7.94 -23.78
CA ASN A 29 -43.98 -8.89 -24.87
C ASN A 29 -43.94 -8.50 -26.37
N ASN A 30 -43.21 -9.38 -27.09
CA ASN A 30 -43.57 -10.16 -28.30
C ASN A 30 -42.70 -9.97 -29.57
N ASN A 31 -42.08 -11.11 -29.92
CA ASN A 31 -41.95 -11.81 -31.20
C ASN A 31 -41.07 -11.30 -32.36
N ASP A 32 -40.27 -12.29 -32.80
CA ASP A 32 -39.94 -12.74 -34.16
C ASP A 32 -39.22 -11.78 -35.12
N GLN A 33 -38.01 -12.15 -35.54
CA GLN A 33 -37.81 -12.92 -36.78
C GLN A 33 -36.32 -13.18 -37.08
N ASN A 34 -36.10 -14.32 -37.74
CA ASN A 34 -34.87 -14.85 -38.29
C ASN A 34 -34.12 -13.90 -39.23
N HIS A 35 -32.79 -13.99 -39.26
CA HIS A 35 -32.09 -14.18 -40.54
C HIS A 35 -30.77 -14.96 -40.38
N GLN A 36 -30.76 -16.11 -41.04
CA GLN A 36 -29.59 -16.94 -41.39
C GLN A 36 -28.83 -16.31 -42.56
N THR A 37 -27.49 -16.34 -42.47
CA THR A 37 -26.49 -16.59 -43.54
C THR A 37 -25.13 -16.68 -42.81
N GLY A 38 -24.24 -17.67 -42.92
CA GLY A 38 -24.01 -18.69 -43.94
C GLY A 38 -22.61 -18.48 -44.54
N PHE A 39 -21.66 -19.36 -44.20
CA PHE A 39 -20.33 -19.62 -44.83
C PHE A 39 -19.23 -18.54 -44.63
N CYS A 40 -17.93 -18.85 -44.50
CA CYS A 40 -17.17 -20.01 -44.94
C CYS A 40 -15.90 -20.21 -44.07
N LEU A 41 -15.59 -21.48 -43.75
CA LEU A 41 -14.28 -21.95 -43.28
C LEU A 41 -13.35 -22.08 -44.49
N MET A 42 -12.10 -21.63 -44.39
CA MET A 42 -10.97 -22.37 -44.99
C MET A 42 -9.68 -22.16 -44.18
N SER A 43 -9.12 -23.32 -43.86
CA SER A 43 -7.78 -23.65 -43.40
C SER A 43 -6.75 -23.56 -44.55
N MET A 44 -5.45 -23.64 -44.20
CA MET A 44 -4.21 -23.99 -44.95
C MET A 44 -3.15 -22.94 -44.59
N LEU A 45 -2.12 -23.16 -43.75
CA LEU A 45 -1.06 -24.19 -43.65
C LEU A 45 -0.14 -24.27 -44.88
N GLU A 46 1.16 -24.14 -44.57
CA GLU A 46 2.38 -24.39 -45.33
C GLU A 46 2.92 -23.35 -46.33
N LEU A 47 4.12 -22.83 -46.01
CA LEU A 47 5.32 -23.09 -46.83
C LEU A 47 6.60 -22.78 -46.02
N GLN A 48 7.47 -23.78 -45.97
CA GLN A 48 8.76 -23.83 -45.29
C GLN A 48 9.81 -24.15 -46.37
N LYS A 49 11.01 -23.54 -46.30
CA LYS A 49 12.37 -24.10 -46.60
C LYS A 49 13.39 -23.14 -47.27
N PRO A 50 14.72 -23.41 -47.12
CA PRO A 50 15.75 -22.43 -46.72
C PRO A 50 16.85 -22.19 -47.77
N ILE A 51 17.80 -21.30 -47.48
CA ILE A 51 19.10 -21.24 -48.15
C ILE A 51 20.22 -21.05 -47.11
N ILE A 52 21.19 -21.96 -47.13
CA ILE A 52 22.51 -21.92 -46.49
C ILE A 52 23.53 -21.71 -47.62
N ASP A 53 24.50 -20.81 -47.46
CA ASP A 53 25.93 -21.11 -47.65
C ASP A 53 26.83 -19.85 -47.53
N THR A 54 27.89 -20.02 -46.74
CA THR A 54 29.06 -19.16 -46.49
C THR A 54 30.04 -19.12 -47.69
N PRO A 55 31.07 -18.24 -47.69
CA PRO A 55 32.40 -18.72 -47.25
C PRO A 55 33.29 -17.71 -46.50
N CYS A 56 34.21 -18.25 -45.69
CA CYS A 56 35.31 -17.56 -45.00
C CYS A 56 36.59 -17.43 -45.85
N TRP A 57 37.47 -16.46 -45.51
CA TRP A 57 38.96 -16.50 -45.29
C TRP A 57 39.62 -15.14 -45.59
N PRO A 58 40.89 -14.85 -45.16
CA PRO A 58 41.73 -15.45 -44.12
C PRO A 58 42.40 -14.42 -43.16
N VAL A 59 43.15 -14.98 -42.21
CA VAL A 59 43.97 -14.39 -41.13
C VAL A 59 45.30 -13.75 -41.62
N LYS A 60 45.78 -12.70 -40.93
CA LYS A 60 47.24 -12.49 -40.68
C LYS A 60 47.51 -11.98 -39.25
N LYS A 61 48.62 -12.50 -38.70
CA LYS A 61 49.18 -12.37 -37.33
C LYS A 61 50.01 -11.07 -37.14
N ALA A 62 50.14 -10.60 -35.89
CA ALA A 62 51.41 -10.08 -35.30
C ALA A 62 51.34 -9.93 -33.76
N ALA A 63 52.43 -10.36 -33.11
CA ALA A 63 53.02 -10.13 -31.76
C ALA A 63 52.12 -9.79 -30.54
N ALA A 64 52.12 -10.51 -29.41
CA ALA A 64 53.22 -10.88 -28.49
C ALA A 64 53.90 -9.69 -27.76
N SER A 65 53.41 -9.34 -26.56
CA SER A 65 54.19 -8.99 -25.34
C SER A 65 53.33 -8.24 -24.33
N THR A 66 52.99 -8.88 -23.20
CA THR A 66 52.95 -8.32 -21.82
C THR A 66 52.25 -9.32 -20.87
N ILE A 67 52.94 -10.40 -20.54
CA ILE A 67 52.67 -11.21 -19.34
C ILE A 67 53.93 -11.12 -18.49
N ILE A 68 54.03 -10.07 -17.67
CA ILE A 68 54.87 -9.95 -16.45
C ILE A 68 54.30 -8.73 -15.71
N ALA A 69 53.22 -8.93 -14.94
CA ALA A 69 52.73 -7.95 -13.96
C ALA A 69 51.74 -8.54 -12.92
N VAL A 70 51.59 -9.88 -12.85
CA VAL A 70 50.59 -10.53 -11.96
C VAL A 70 51.24 -11.52 -10.97
N PHE A 71 52.57 -11.70 -11.00
CA PHE A 71 53.26 -12.68 -10.14
C PHE A 71 54.08 -12.10 -8.98
N LEU A 72 53.97 -10.78 -8.69
CA LEU A 72 54.74 -10.13 -7.60
C LEU A 72 53.89 -9.57 -6.45
N ILE A 73 52.59 -9.86 -6.40
CA ILE A 73 51.72 -9.43 -5.27
C ILE A 73 51.29 -10.60 -4.37
N THR A 74 51.63 -11.85 -4.73
CA THR A 74 51.25 -13.05 -3.94
C THR A 74 52.32 -13.59 -2.99
N VAL A 75 53.47 -12.92 -2.84
CA VAL A 75 54.56 -13.39 -1.95
C VAL A 75 54.85 -12.46 -0.76
N LEU A 76 54.10 -11.34 -0.60
CA LEU A 76 54.31 -10.38 0.50
C LEU A 76 53.28 -10.48 1.65
N MET A 77 52.64 -11.65 1.84
CA MET A 77 51.64 -11.89 2.89
C MET A 77 51.88 -13.16 3.70
N VAL A 78 53.12 -13.65 3.81
CA VAL A 78 53.50 -14.69 4.77
C VAL A 78 54.95 -14.48 5.23
N SER A 79 55.18 -13.58 6.20
CA SER A 79 56.29 -13.68 7.18
C SER A 79 56.49 -12.39 7.98
N VAL A 80 55.54 -11.99 8.84
CA VAL A 80 55.88 -11.31 10.10
C VAL A 80 54.85 -11.75 11.14
N GLY A 81 55.14 -12.87 11.79
CA GLY A 81 54.54 -13.25 13.06
C GLY A 81 55.57 -13.02 14.16
N TRP A 82 55.08 -12.44 15.26
CA TRP A 82 55.64 -12.41 16.62
C TRP A 82 56.50 -11.21 17.01
N LEU A 83 55.86 -10.27 17.72
CA LEU A 83 56.18 -9.97 19.12
C LEU A 83 54.90 -9.55 19.86
N ASP A 84 54.55 -10.33 20.88
CA ASP A 84 53.50 -10.07 21.87
C ASP A 84 53.84 -8.86 22.76
N ILE A 85 52.84 -8.07 23.15
CA ILE A 85 52.68 -7.49 24.49
C ILE A 85 51.19 -7.20 24.72
N SER A 86 50.73 -7.64 25.89
CA SER A 86 49.37 -7.85 26.34
C SER A 86 48.55 -6.59 26.60
N PHE A 87 47.25 -6.63 26.29
CA PHE A 87 46.23 -6.11 27.22
C PHE A 87 44.93 -6.92 27.12
N SER A 88 44.53 -7.38 28.29
CA SER A 88 43.50 -8.37 28.60
C SER A 88 42.06 -7.84 28.51
N ALA A 89 41.16 -8.63 27.92
CA ALA A 89 39.76 -8.65 28.31
C ALA A 89 39.20 -10.07 28.15
N SER A 90 38.81 -10.64 29.28
CA SER A 90 38.32 -12.00 29.50
C SER A 90 37.13 -12.36 28.61
N TYR A 91 37.29 -13.36 27.74
CA TYR A 91 36.18 -14.13 27.19
C TYR A 91 35.94 -15.33 28.09
N GLN A 92 34.96 -15.24 28.98
CA GLN A 92 34.42 -16.45 29.60
C GLN A 92 33.55 -17.19 28.60
N ASN A 93 33.91 -18.45 28.37
CA ASN A 93 33.08 -19.48 27.74
C ASN A 93 31.72 -19.56 28.44
N MET A 94 30.67 -19.00 27.83
CA MET A 94 29.30 -19.44 28.13
C MET A 94 29.04 -20.70 27.30
N GLY A 95 29.10 -21.85 27.98
CA GLY A 95 28.62 -23.12 27.43
C GLY A 95 27.22 -22.94 26.86
N VAL A 96 27.05 -23.40 25.62
CA VAL A 96 25.74 -23.53 24.96
C VAL A 96 24.98 -24.63 25.70
N GLY A 97 24.30 -24.23 26.77
CA GLY A 97 23.23 -25.01 27.34
C GLY A 97 22.09 -25.04 26.32
N SER A 98 21.90 -26.19 25.69
CA SER A 98 20.71 -26.51 24.90
C SER A 98 19.48 -26.36 25.80
N LYS A 99 18.90 -25.15 25.83
CA LYS A 99 17.54 -24.96 26.32
C LYS A 99 16.63 -25.46 25.22
N SER A 100 16.13 -26.67 25.40
CA SER A 100 14.93 -27.16 24.74
C SER A 100 13.83 -26.10 24.88
N THR A 101 13.64 -25.28 23.83
CA THR A 101 12.46 -24.44 23.68
C THR A 101 11.29 -25.38 23.45
N THR A 102 10.59 -25.77 24.51
CA THR A 102 9.24 -26.29 24.40
C THR A 102 8.44 -25.25 23.62
N ALA A 103 8.07 -25.58 22.37
CA ALA A 103 7.18 -24.76 21.59
C ALA A 103 5.91 -24.55 22.42
N ARG A 104 5.66 -23.32 22.88
CA ARG A 104 4.43 -22.99 23.61
C ARG A 104 3.27 -23.31 22.68
N HIS A 105 2.46 -24.30 23.05
CA HIS A 105 1.25 -24.62 22.30
C HIS A 105 0.28 -23.44 22.48
N LYS A 106 0.12 -22.65 21.41
CA LYS A 106 -0.76 -21.50 21.40
C LYS A 106 -2.18 -21.97 21.10
N PRO A 107 -3.18 -21.65 21.94
CA PRO A 107 -4.56 -21.96 21.60
C PRO A 107 -4.95 -21.18 20.34
N GLU A 108 -5.47 -21.90 19.36
CA GLU A 108 -6.06 -21.32 18.15
C GLU A 108 -7.56 -21.20 18.31
N PHE A 109 -8.13 -20.14 17.73
CA PHE A 109 -9.54 -19.80 17.79
C PHE A 109 -10.09 -19.71 16.36
N PRO A 110 -10.25 -20.83 15.63
CA PRO A 110 -10.82 -20.79 14.28
C PRO A 110 -12.27 -20.27 14.28
N LEU A 111 -12.79 -19.92 13.10
CA LEU A 111 -14.20 -19.55 12.96
C LEU A 111 -15.09 -20.77 13.20
N GLU A 112 -16.02 -20.65 14.14
CA GLU A 112 -17.07 -21.64 14.37
C GLU A 112 -18.39 -21.15 13.78
N CYS A 113 -18.72 -21.66 12.59
CA CYS A 113 -19.96 -21.33 11.91
C CYS A 113 -21.06 -22.32 12.32
N SER A 114 -22.21 -21.77 12.71
CA SER A 114 -23.39 -22.58 13.03
C SER A 114 -23.89 -23.29 11.77
N THR A 115 -24.51 -24.46 11.93
CA THR A 115 -25.15 -25.19 10.83
C THR A 115 -26.27 -24.35 10.21
N GLU A 116 -26.55 -24.57 8.92
CA GLU A 116 -27.56 -23.82 8.17
C GLU A 116 -28.91 -23.77 8.93
N ASN A 117 -29.49 -22.57 9.06
CA ASN A 117 -30.73 -22.20 9.79
C ASN A 117 -30.59 -21.69 11.23
N GLN A 118 -29.40 -21.61 11.81
CA GLN A 118 -29.20 -20.91 13.10
C GLN A 118 -28.64 -19.50 12.90
N THR A 119 -29.22 -18.53 13.61
CA THR A 119 -28.67 -17.17 13.65
C THR A 119 -27.29 -17.22 14.28
N GLN A 120 -26.27 -16.81 13.51
CA GLN A 120 -24.91 -16.73 14.03
C GLN A 120 -24.86 -15.73 15.18
N THR A 121 -24.27 -16.13 16.30
CA THR A 121 -24.06 -15.27 17.47
C THR A 121 -22.58 -15.19 17.82
N CYS A 122 -22.24 -14.24 18.69
CA CYS A 122 -20.89 -14.09 19.21
C CYS A 122 -20.63 -15.08 20.33
N ARG A 123 -19.47 -15.76 20.23
CA ARG A 123 -19.06 -16.69 21.26
C ARG A 123 -18.69 -15.95 22.55
N ARG A 124 -18.86 -16.64 23.68
CA ARG A 124 -18.52 -16.12 25.02
C ARG A 124 -17.16 -16.57 25.53
N ASP A 125 -16.53 -17.53 24.85
CA ASP A 125 -15.27 -18.17 25.23
C ASP A 125 -14.05 -17.57 24.53
N TYR A 126 -14.23 -16.48 23.79
CA TYR A 126 -13.10 -15.69 23.31
C TYR A 126 -12.25 -15.22 24.50
N PRO A 127 -10.91 -15.30 24.40
CA PRO A 127 -10.06 -14.85 25.47
C PRO A 127 -10.29 -13.35 25.66
N THR A 128 -10.78 -12.97 26.84
CA THR A 128 -10.93 -11.55 27.22
C THR A 128 -9.66 -11.01 27.85
N THR A 129 -8.75 -11.89 28.25
CA THR A 129 -7.39 -11.59 28.73
C THR A 129 -6.44 -12.68 28.26
N THR A 130 -5.16 -12.34 28.10
CA THR A 130 -4.11 -13.36 27.94
C THR A 130 -3.73 -13.84 29.34
N GLY A 131 -4.13 -15.06 29.72
CA GLY A 131 -3.75 -15.67 31.02
C GLY A 131 -2.24 -15.89 31.21
N ILE A 132 -1.45 -15.63 30.16
CA ILE A 132 0.02 -15.66 30.15
C ILE A 132 0.50 -14.21 29.93
N PRO A 133 1.43 -13.69 30.76
CA PRO A 133 2.04 -12.38 30.53
C PRO A 133 2.75 -12.38 29.16
N PRO A 134 2.43 -11.44 28.26
CA PRO A 134 3.13 -11.34 26.98
C PRO A 134 4.62 -11.04 27.23
N MET A 135 5.47 -11.55 26.34
CA MET A 135 6.88 -11.16 26.29
C MET A 135 6.95 -9.64 26.04
N ASN A 136 7.60 -8.94 26.97
CA ASN A 136 7.72 -7.50 26.89
C ASN A 136 8.73 -7.11 25.80
N THR A 137 8.21 -6.66 24.68
CA THR A 137 8.96 -6.11 23.54
C THR A 137 8.91 -4.59 23.51
N SER A 138 8.47 -3.92 24.58
CA SER A 138 8.44 -2.44 24.66
C SER A 138 9.81 -1.78 24.44
N LYS A 139 10.90 -2.57 24.50
CA LYS A 139 12.26 -2.14 24.16
C LYS A 139 12.50 -1.99 22.65
N VAL A 140 11.65 -2.58 21.81
CA VAL A 140 11.66 -2.40 20.36
C VAL A 140 10.73 -1.27 20.02
N GLU A 141 11.28 -0.19 19.48
CA GLU A 141 10.52 0.99 19.07
C GLU A 141 9.68 0.69 17.82
N CYS A 142 8.49 1.28 17.74
CA CYS A 142 7.66 1.24 16.54
C CYS A 142 8.30 2.05 15.40
N PRO A 143 7.92 1.78 14.13
CA PRO A 143 8.32 2.62 13.02
C PRO A 143 8.06 4.11 13.26
N SER A 144 8.97 4.97 12.76
CA SER A 144 8.93 6.41 13.02
C SER A 144 7.64 7.10 12.56
N PHE A 145 6.94 6.56 11.55
CA PHE A 145 5.67 7.13 11.10
C PHE A 145 4.55 7.05 12.16
N PHE A 146 4.71 6.24 13.23
CA PHE A 146 3.77 6.21 14.35
C PHE A 146 3.72 7.54 15.09
N ARG A 147 4.76 8.37 15.01
CA ARG A 147 4.80 9.71 15.62
C ARG A 147 3.68 10.62 15.09
N TRP A 148 3.19 10.36 13.88
CA TRP A 148 2.06 11.10 13.29
C TRP A 148 0.73 10.87 14.01
N ILE A 149 0.60 9.82 14.82
CA ILE A 149 -0.57 9.64 15.72
C ILE A 149 -0.71 10.86 16.64
N HIS A 150 0.40 11.36 17.19
CA HIS A 150 0.39 12.54 18.06
C HIS A 150 -0.11 13.78 17.32
N GLU A 151 0.30 13.94 16.07
CA GLU A 151 -0.11 15.07 15.23
C GLU A 151 -1.58 15.01 14.81
N ASP A 152 -2.09 13.82 14.48
CA ASP A 152 -3.51 13.64 14.14
C ASP A 152 -4.40 13.94 15.35
N LEU A 153 -3.97 13.51 16.54
CA LEU A 153 -4.72 13.68 17.79
C LEU A 153 -4.48 15.02 18.51
N ARG A 154 -3.52 15.84 18.05
CA ARG A 154 -3.07 17.07 18.76
C ARG A 154 -4.21 18.04 19.08
N HIS A 155 -5.21 18.12 18.21
CA HIS A 155 -6.34 19.05 18.29
C HIS A 155 -7.20 18.85 19.54
N TRP A 156 -7.15 17.65 20.13
CA TRP A 156 -7.91 17.28 21.33
C TRP A 156 -7.01 17.09 22.55
N LYS A 157 -5.69 17.22 22.43
CA LYS A 157 -4.74 16.92 23.50
C LYS A 157 -4.99 17.72 24.78
N GLN A 158 -5.37 19.00 24.65
CA GLN A 158 -5.62 19.89 25.78
C GLN A 158 -7.09 19.87 26.24
N THR A 159 -8.02 19.89 25.30
CA THR A 159 -9.46 20.05 25.56
C THR A 159 -10.16 18.71 25.83
N GLY A 160 -9.62 17.62 25.30
CA GLY A 160 -10.29 16.33 25.22
C GLY A 160 -11.43 16.30 24.19
N ILE A 161 -12.12 15.17 24.16
CA ILE A 161 -13.26 14.89 23.28
C ILE A 161 -14.51 14.78 24.15
N SER A 162 -15.43 15.73 23.97
CA SER A 162 -16.75 15.68 24.63
C SER A 162 -17.74 14.80 23.85
N ARG A 163 -18.86 14.47 24.50
CA ARG A 163 -19.98 13.75 23.85
C ARG A 163 -20.47 14.50 22.62
N ASP A 164 -20.70 15.80 22.73
CA ASP A 164 -21.22 16.63 21.63
C ASP A 164 -20.29 16.64 20.41
N MET A 165 -18.97 16.55 20.63
CA MET A 165 -18.00 16.50 19.54
C MET A 165 -18.12 15.19 18.74
N ILE A 166 -18.28 14.06 19.43
CA ILE A 166 -18.54 12.78 18.75
C ILE A 166 -19.88 12.82 18.01
N GLU A 167 -20.94 13.35 18.63
CA GLU A 167 -22.23 13.49 17.96
C GLU A 167 -22.13 14.41 16.73
N GLY A 168 -21.28 15.43 16.76
CA GLY A 168 -20.96 16.28 15.61
C GLY A 168 -20.38 15.51 14.42
N ALA A 169 -19.58 14.45 14.65
CA ALA A 169 -19.03 13.60 13.60
C ALA A 169 -20.10 12.71 12.92
N ARG A 170 -21.25 12.48 13.57
CA ARG A 170 -22.33 11.62 13.04
C ARG A 170 -22.82 12.06 11.65
N LYS A 171 -22.79 13.37 11.37
CA LYS A 171 -23.28 13.97 10.12
C LYS A 171 -22.74 13.29 8.87
N THR A 172 -21.47 12.89 8.87
CA THR A 172 -20.79 12.24 7.73
C THR A 172 -20.40 10.80 8.02
N ALA A 173 -20.37 10.38 9.28
CA ALA A 173 -20.09 9.00 9.67
C ALA A 173 -20.99 7.98 8.95
N HIS A 174 -20.40 6.84 8.63
CA HIS A 174 -21.05 5.65 8.11
C HIS A 174 -21.50 4.73 9.25
N PHE A 175 -20.70 4.65 10.30
CA PHE A 175 -21.01 3.92 11.52
C PHE A 175 -20.38 4.58 12.75
N ARG A 176 -20.99 4.31 13.90
CA ARG A 176 -20.38 4.46 15.22
C ARG A 176 -19.92 3.08 15.68
N LEU A 177 -18.70 3.00 16.18
CA LEU A 177 -18.15 1.83 16.82
C LEU A 177 -17.95 2.13 18.30
N VAL A 178 -18.37 1.19 19.16
CA VAL A 178 -18.11 1.24 20.59
C VAL A 178 -17.40 -0.04 21.00
N ILE A 179 -16.28 0.08 21.72
CA ILE A 179 -15.60 -1.04 22.36
C ILE A 179 -15.82 -0.87 23.86
N VAL A 180 -16.45 -1.86 24.50
CA VAL A 180 -16.68 -1.89 25.95
C VAL A 180 -16.33 -3.27 26.46
N LYS A 181 -15.47 -3.35 27.48
CA LYS A 181 -15.00 -4.61 28.08
C LYS A 181 -14.46 -5.60 27.04
N GLY A 182 -13.69 -5.07 26.09
CA GLY A 182 -13.08 -5.85 25.01
C GLY A 182 -14.03 -6.35 23.92
N LYS A 183 -15.31 -5.96 23.95
CA LYS A 183 -16.32 -6.33 22.95
C LYS A 183 -16.67 -5.14 22.06
N ALA A 184 -16.80 -5.39 20.75
CA ALA A 184 -17.16 -4.38 19.77
C ALA A 184 -18.66 -4.36 19.50
N TYR A 185 -19.23 -3.17 19.40
CA TYR A 185 -20.63 -2.92 19.04
C TYR A 185 -20.69 -1.85 17.96
N VAL A 186 -21.57 -2.03 16.98
CA VAL A 186 -21.72 -1.08 15.88
C VAL A 186 -23.15 -0.56 15.77
N GLU A 187 -23.28 0.75 15.64
CA GLU A 187 -24.49 1.41 15.18
C GLU A 187 -24.23 1.88 13.75
N LYS A 188 -24.97 1.34 12.79
CA LYS A 188 -24.81 1.68 11.37
C LYS A 188 -25.75 2.82 10.98
N TYR A 189 -25.21 3.89 10.41
CA TYR A 189 -25.99 5.04 9.94
C TYR A 189 -26.35 4.96 8.47
N ARG A 190 -25.41 4.51 7.62
CA ARG A 190 -25.59 4.41 6.17
C ARG A 190 -24.67 3.36 5.55
N ASN A 191 -24.95 3.01 4.30
CA ASN A 191 -24.10 2.11 3.53
C ASN A 191 -22.84 2.81 3.05
N SER A 192 -21.71 2.08 3.08
CA SER A 192 -20.45 2.54 2.49
C SER A 192 -20.36 2.14 1.02
N ILE A 193 -19.48 2.81 0.28
CA ILE A 193 -19.04 2.35 -1.04
C ILE A 193 -18.43 0.95 -0.86
N GLN A 194 -18.87 -0.04 -1.65
CA GLN A 194 -18.30 -1.38 -1.63
C GLN A 194 -18.32 -2.00 -0.20
N THR A 195 -17.37 -2.89 0.10
CA THR A 195 -17.22 -3.57 1.40
C THR A 195 -16.32 -2.84 2.39
N ARG A 196 -16.12 -1.53 2.21
CA ARG A 196 -15.17 -0.74 3.02
C ARG A 196 -15.51 -0.76 4.50
N ASP A 197 -16.79 -0.49 4.86
CA ASP A 197 -17.26 -0.59 6.25
C ASP A 197 -17.01 -1.99 6.82
N LYS A 198 -17.27 -3.03 6.03
CA LYS A 198 -17.12 -4.43 6.46
C LYS A 198 -15.68 -4.81 6.76
N PHE A 199 -14.75 -4.52 5.86
CA PHE A 199 -13.34 -4.91 6.07
C PHE A 199 -12.62 -4.02 7.09
N THR A 200 -13.05 -2.76 7.28
CA THR A 200 -12.57 -1.91 8.38
C THR A 200 -13.02 -2.45 9.74
N LEU A 201 -14.31 -2.78 9.89
CA LEU A 201 -14.81 -3.41 11.11
C LEU A 201 -14.17 -4.79 11.36
N TRP A 202 -13.98 -5.58 10.30
CA TRP A 202 -13.25 -6.85 10.36
C TRP A 202 -11.83 -6.65 10.90
N GLY A 203 -11.11 -5.65 10.41
CA GLY A 203 -9.76 -5.34 10.86
C GLY A 203 -9.67 -4.99 12.33
N ILE A 204 -10.65 -4.22 12.84
CA ILE A 204 -10.74 -3.89 14.26
C ILE A 204 -11.05 -5.13 15.11
N LEU A 205 -11.89 -6.05 14.62
CA LEU A 205 -12.09 -7.35 15.29
C LEU A 205 -10.80 -8.18 15.31
N GLN A 206 -10.03 -8.17 14.23
CA GLN A 206 -8.74 -8.87 14.20
C GLN A 206 -7.74 -8.25 15.18
N LEU A 207 -7.75 -6.93 15.34
CA LEU A 207 -6.97 -6.24 16.37
C LEU A 207 -7.37 -6.69 17.78
N LEU A 208 -8.68 -6.77 18.07
CA LEU A 208 -9.18 -7.26 19.37
C LEU A 208 -8.78 -8.71 19.65
N ARG A 209 -8.70 -9.55 18.61
CA ARG A 209 -8.20 -10.93 18.72
C ARG A 209 -6.69 -10.98 18.92
N MET A 210 -5.96 -10.05 18.32
CA MET A 210 -4.50 -9.95 18.44
C MET A 210 -4.08 -9.45 19.83
N TYR A 211 -4.83 -8.51 20.40
CA TYR A 211 -4.57 -7.90 21.71
C TYR A 211 -5.81 -7.93 22.64
N PRO A 212 -6.27 -9.13 23.06
CA PRO A 212 -7.51 -9.23 23.81
C PRO A 212 -7.43 -8.56 25.19
N GLY A 213 -8.44 -7.74 25.49
CA GLY A 213 -8.55 -7.01 26.76
C GLY A 213 -7.54 -5.86 26.94
N ARG A 214 -6.79 -5.50 25.89
CA ARG A 214 -5.72 -4.49 25.98
C ARG A 214 -6.08 -3.14 25.35
N LEU A 215 -7.19 -3.08 24.63
CA LEU A 215 -7.77 -1.81 24.22
C LEU A 215 -8.69 -1.30 25.34
N PRO A 216 -8.59 -0.01 25.71
CA PRO A 216 -9.53 0.60 26.64
C PRO A 216 -10.92 0.68 26.02
N ASP A 217 -11.91 0.94 26.88
CA ASP A 217 -13.24 1.28 26.42
C ASP A 217 -13.17 2.58 25.60
N LEU A 218 -13.77 2.58 24.41
CA LEU A 218 -13.76 3.72 23.51
C LEU A 218 -15.01 3.76 22.64
N GLU A 219 -15.31 4.95 22.13
CA GLU A 219 -16.35 5.17 21.11
C GLU A 219 -15.78 6.06 20.01
N LEU A 220 -15.97 5.67 18.74
CA LEU A 220 -15.52 6.44 17.59
C LEU A 220 -16.56 6.53 16.49
N MET A 221 -16.41 7.55 15.64
CA MET A 221 -17.16 7.76 14.42
C MET A 221 -16.26 7.52 13.21
N PHE A 222 -16.73 6.73 12.24
CA PHE A 222 -15.94 6.40 11.06
C PHE A 222 -16.68 6.78 9.79
N ASP A 223 -15.99 7.46 8.88
CA ASP A 223 -16.49 7.73 7.53
C ASP A 223 -15.64 7.00 6.48
N CYS A 224 -16.31 6.15 5.70
CA CYS A 224 -15.70 5.22 4.75
C CYS A 224 -15.53 5.78 3.33
N ASP A 225 -15.91 7.04 3.07
CA ASP A 225 -15.70 7.68 1.77
C ASP A 225 -14.25 8.15 1.57
N ASP A 226 -13.91 8.53 0.34
CA ASP A 226 -12.52 8.84 -0.04
C ASP A 226 -12.00 10.18 0.50
N ARG A 227 -12.81 11.25 0.53
CA ARG A 227 -12.26 12.60 0.81
C ARG A 227 -12.38 12.99 2.28
N PRO A 228 -11.37 13.66 2.87
CA PRO A 228 -11.50 14.25 4.19
C PRO A 228 -12.57 15.33 4.21
N VAL A 229 -13.23 15.50 5.36
CA VAL A 229 -14.43 16.37 5.48
C VAL A 229 -14.37 17.32 6.67
N VAL A 230 -13.50 17.10 7.66
CA VAL A 230 -13.37 17.99 8.81
C VAL A 230 -12.38 19.10 8.46
N ARG A 231 -12.87 20.18 7.85
CA ARG A 231 -12.02 21.26 7.35
C ARG A 231 -11.43 22.08 8.49
N SER A 232 -10.11 22.25 8.52
CA SER A 232 -9.40 22.99 9.57
C SER A 232 -9.88 24.43 9.71
N ARG A 233 -10.22 25.08 8.59
CA ARG A 233 -10.72 26.46 8.56
C ARG A 233 -12.05 26.67 9.31
N ASP A 234 -12.84 25.60 9.49
CA ASP A 234 -14.14 25.67 10.17
C ASP A 234 -13.96 25.58 11.70
N PHE A 235 -12.74 25.29 12.19
CA PHE A 235 -12.40 25.07 13.60
C PHE A 235 -11.17 25.88 14.01
N GLN A 236 -11.28 27.20 13.93
CA GLN A 236 -10.22 28.13 14.31
C GLN A 236 -10.41 28.69 15.73
N GLY A 237 -9.29 28.98 16.40
CA GLY A 237 -9.27 29.65 17.71
C GLY A 237 -9.26 28.69 18.91
N PRO A 238 -9.12 29.24 20.14
CA PRO A 238 -8.88 28.46 21.36
C PRO A 238 -10.09 27.60 21.79
N ASN A 239 -11.30 27.96 21.35
CA ASN A 239 -12.53 27.23 21.64
C ASN A 239 -12.95 26.29 20.49
N ALA A 240 -12.05 26.03 19.53
CA ALA A 240 -12.31 25.10 18.45
C ALA A 240 -12.64 23.70 18.99
N ARG A 241 -13.75 23.13 18.53
CA ARG A 241 -14.23 21.81 18.92
C ARG A 241 -14.41 20.93 17.67
N PRO A 242 -13.33 20.55 16.98
CA PRO A 242 -13.43 19.73 15.79
C PRO A 242 -14.03 18.36 16.15
N PRO A 243 -14.98 17.83 15.36
CA PRO A 243 -15.53 16.51 15.57
C PRO A 243 -14.46 15.44 15.26
N PRO A 244 -14.16 14.49 16.16
CA PRO A 244 -13.20 13.44 15.88
C PRO A 244 -13.80 12.41 14.93
N LEU A 245 -13.36 12.45 13.67
CA LEU A 245 -13.84 11.55 12.62
C LEU A 245 -12.69 10.74 12.06
N PHE A 246 -12.80 9.41 12.12
CA PHE A 246 -11.83 8.50 11.52
C PHE A 246 -12.11 8.34 10.03
N ARG A 247 -11.03 8.38 9.23
CA ARG A 247 -11.02 8.20 7.78
C ARG A 247 -9.74 7.50 7.35
N TYR A 248 -9.66 7.20 6.06
CA TYR A 248 -8.50 6.51 5.50
C TYR A 248 -7.40 7.46 4.96
N CYS A 249 -7.70 8.74 4.79
CA CYS A 249 -6.71 9.77 4.47
C CYS A 249 -7.08 11.13 5.07
N ALA A 250 -6.11 12.03 5.08
CA ALA A 250 -6.31 13.45 5.31
C ALA A 250 -5.45 14.28 4.34
N ASP A 251 -5.57 15.59 4.43
CA ASP A 251 -4.73 16.59 3.78
C ASP A 251 -4.36 17.73 4.76
N GLU A 252 -3.51 18.66 4.33
CA GLU A 252 -3.02 19.80 5.15
C GLU A 252 -4.14 20.73 5.65
N TRP A 253 -5.34 20.64 5.07
CA TRP A 253 -6.49 21.49 5.38
C TRP A 253 -7.63 20.74 6.07
N SER A 254 -7.35 19.54 6.58
CA SER A 254 -8.32 18.69 7.24
C SER A 254 -7.81 18.18 8.58
N LEU A 255 -8.75 17.81 9.45
CA LEU A 255 -8.53 17.36 10.82
C LEU A 255 -9.02 15.92 11.04
N ASP A 256 -9.32 15.20 9.97
CA ASP A 256 -9.74 13.81 10.01
C ASP A 256 -8.62 12.91 10.57
N ILE A 257 -8.97 11.95 11.42
CA ILE A 257 -8.02 11.03 12.05
C ILE A 257 -7.74 9.88 11.08
N VAL A 258 -6.49 9.73 10.66
CA VAL A 258 -6.13 8.76 9.62
C VAL A 258 -6.01 7.35 10.20
N PHE A 259 -6.66 6.39 9.53
CA PHE A 259 -6.74 4.99 9.92
C PHE A 259 -6.34 4.08 8.74
N PRO A 260 -5.71 2.91 8.97
CA PRO A 260 -5.42 1.97 7.90
C PRO A 260 -6.66 1.59 7.09
N ASP A 261 -6.55 1.61 5.76
CA ASP A 261 -7.67 1.31 4.89
C ASP A 261 -8.16 -0.16 4.98
N TRP A 262 -9.38 -0.40 4.50
CA TRP A 262 -9.99 -1.73 4.54
C TRP A 262 -9.18 -2.79 3.77
N SER A 263 -8.39 -2.39 2.77
CA SER A 263 -7.69 -3.31 1.88
C SER A 263 -6.53 -4.04 2.55
N PHE A 264 -6.10 -3.63 3.76
CA PHE A 264 -5.15 -4.39 4.57
C PHE A 264 -5.65 -5.80 4.91
N TRP A 265 -6.98 -5.98 5.04
CA TRP A 265 -7.61 -7.27 5.29
C TRP A 265 -8.25 -7.90 4.04
N GLY A 266 -8.33 -7.14 2.95
CA GLY A 266 -8.80 -7.61 1.65
C GLY A 266 -9.72 -6.61 0.97
N TRP A 267 -9.82 -6.72 -0.35
CA TRP A 267 -10.72 -5.92 -1.16
C TRP A 267 -11.44 -6.83 -2.15
N ALA A 268 -12.65 -7.24 -1.77
CA ALA A 268 -13.36 -8.32 -2.45
C ALA A 268 -13.76 -7.95 -3.89
N GLU A 269 -14.13 -6.70 -4.13
CA GLU A 269 -14.59 -6.19 -5.42
C GLU A 269 -13.49 -6.18 -6.48
N THR A 270 -12.22 -6.15 -6.06
CA THR A 270 -11.04 -6.18 -6.95
C THR A 270 -10.23 -7.46 -6.79
N ASN A 271 -10.72 -8.41 -5.99
CA ASN A 271 -10.04 -9.67 -5.66
C ASN A 271 -8.61 -9.48 -5.10
N ILE A 272 -8.37 -8.37 -4.41
CA ILE A 272 -7.08 -8.12 -3.75
C ILE A 272 -7.08 -8.83 -2.40
N ARG A 273 -6.05 -9.66 -2.21
CA ARG A 273 -5.86 -10.51 -1.04
C ARG A 273 -5.36 -9.70 0.17
N PRO A 274 -5.43 -10.25 1.39
CA PRO A 274 -4.97 -9.55 2.59
C PRO A 274 -3.49 -9.19 2.49
N TRP A 275 -3.13 -8.04 3.07
CA TRP A 275 -1.79 -7.47 2.95
C TRP A 275 -0.68 -8.41 3.43
N ARG A 276 -0.92 -9.20 4.49
CA ARG A 276 0.03 -10.22 4.98
C ARG A 276 0.47 -11.20 3.88
N ASN A 277 -0.44 -11.54 2.96
CA ASN A 277 -0.19 -12.50 1.89
C ASN A 277 0.39 -11.79 0.68
N VAL A 278 -0.24 -10.69 0.23
CA VAL A 278 0.19 -9.92 -0.93
C VAL A 278 1.60 -9.37 -0.76
N LEU A 279 1.97 -8.89 0.44
CA LEU A 279 3.32 -8.38 0.69
C LEU A 279 4.40 -9.45 0.45
N LYS A 280 4.16 -10.69 0.89
CA LYS A 280 5.06 -11.83 0.65
C LYS A 280 5.12 -12.21 -0.83
N GLU A 281 3.98 -12.14 -1.52
CA GLU A 281 3.87 -12.45 -2.95
C GLU A 281 4.60 -11.42 -3.81
N ILE A 282 4.46 -10.13 -3.49
CA ILE A 282 5.23 -9.05 -4.13
C ILE A 282 6.73 -9.23 -3.88
N LYS A 283 7.15 -9.58 -2.65
CA LYS A 283 8.56 -9.85 -2.36
C LYS A 283 9.13 -10.94 -3.26
N LYS A 284 8.40 -12.06 -3.41
CA LYS A 284 8.75 -13.13 -4.36
C LYS A 284 8.72 -12.65 -5.81
N GLY A 285 7.76 -11.79 -6.16
CA GLY A 285 7.63 -11.15 -7.47
C GLY A 285 8.86 -10.31 -7.83
N ASN A 286 9.40 -9.56 -6.88
CA ASN A 286 10.59 -8.73 -7.06
C ASN A 286 11.83 -9.56 -7.43
N GLU A 287 11.94 -10.77 -6.89
CA GLU A 287 13.05 -11.71 -7.11
C GLU A 287 13.03 -12.35 -8.51
N ARG A 288 11.90 -12.33 -9.22
CA ARG A 288 11.75 -12.96 -10.54
C ARG A 288 12.62 -12.33 -11.62
N ARG A 289 12.97 -11.05 -11.48
CA ARG A 289 13.83 -10.30 -12.41
C ARG A 289 14.71 -9.33 -11.64
N LYS A 290 16.02 -9.39 -11.91
CA LYS A 290 16.97 -8.44 -11.32
C LYS A 290 16.58 -7.02 -11.73
N TRP A 291 16.73 -6.05 -10.83
CA TRP A 291 16.32 -4.66 -11.08
C TRP A 291 16.88 -4.09 -12.40
N LYS A 292 18.15 -4.37 -12.70
CA LYS A 292 18.81 -3.93 -13.94
C LYS A 292 18.22 -4.53 -15.22
N GLU A 293 17.55 -5.68 -15.15
CA GLU A 293 16.91 -6.36 -16.28
C GLU A 293 15.44 -5.91 -16.47
N ARG A 294 14.89 -5.13 -15.54
CA ARG A 294 13.54 -4.58 -15.64
C ARG A 294 13.45 -3.54 -16.77
N VAL A 295 12.25 -3.39 -17.31
CA VAL A 295 11.98 -2.46 -18.42
C VAL A 295 12.32 -1.02 -17.99
N PRO A 296 13.16 -0.28 -18.74
CA PRO A 296 13.68 1.02 -18.34
C PRO A 296 12.71 2.19 -18.65
N TYR A 297 11.41 1.96 -18.52
CA TYR A 297 10.33 2.93 -18.74
C TYR A 297 9.52 3.12 -17.46
N ALA A 298 8.93 4.30 -17.29
CA ALA A 298 7.93 4.52 -16.25
C ALA A 298 6.63 3.81 -16.58
N TYR A 299 6.11 3.04 -15.63
CA TYR A 299 4.90 2.26 -15.81
C TYR A 299 3.79 2.71 -14.88
N TRP A 300 2.58 2.82 -15.42
CA TRP A 300 1.36 2.97 -14.66
C TRP A 300 0.23 2.15 -15.28
N ARG A 301 -0.57 1.52 -14.42
CA ARG A 301 -1.84 0.92 -14.82
C ARG A 301 -2.91 1.26 -13.80
N GLY A 302 -3.99 1.87 -14.25
CA GLY A 302 -5.06 2.32 -13.35
C GLY A 302 -6.27 2.85 -14.11
N ASN A 303 -7.34 3.17 -13.37
CA ASN A 303 -8.55 3.74 -13.97
C ASN A 303 -8.38 5.26 -14.10
N PRO A 304 -8.34 5.84 -15.31
CA PRO A 304 -8.18 7.28 -15.50
C PRO A 304 -9.46 8.07 -15.25
N SER A 305 -10.62 7.42 -15.21
CA SER A 305 -11.93 8.08 -15.10
C SER A 305 -12.29 8.52 -13.68
N VAL A 306 -11.51 8.10 -12.67
CA VAL A 306 -11.82 8.40 -11.24
C VAL A 306 -11.31 9.76 -10.77
N ALA A 307 -10.38 10.39 -11.53
CA ALA A 307 -9.75 11.63 -11.12
C ALA A 307 -9.24 12.44 -12.31
N PRO A 308 -9.39 13.78 -12.31
CA PRO A 308 -8.84 14.64 -13.35
C PRO A 308 -7.33 14.48 -13.54
N THR A 309 -6.55 14.34 -12.47
CA THR A 309 -5.08 14.14 -12.55
C THR A 309 -4.70 12.87 -13.31
N ARG A 310 -5.46 11.77 -13.15
CA ARG A 310 -5.21 10.52 -13.88
C ARG A 310 -5.59 10.63 -15.35
N LYS A 311 -6.70 11.30 -15.65
CA LYS A 311 -7.07 11.61 -17.04
C LYS A 311 -5.99 12.46 -17.72
N ASP A 312 -5.41 13.41 -17.00
CA ASP A 312 -4.31 14.22 -17.50
C ASP A 312 -3.00 13.42 -17.67
N LEU A 313 -2.67 12.53 -16.72
CA LEU A 313 -1.53 11.62 -16.80
C LEU A 313 -1.52 10.82 -18.11
N MET A 314 -2.68 10.37 -18.60
CA MET A 314 -2.77 9.62 -19.86
C MET A 314 -2.21 10.36 -21.08
N LYS A 315 -2.11 11.70 -21.05
CA LYS A 315 -1.47 12.50 -22.11
C LYS A 315 0.05 12.29 -22.17
N CYS A 316 0.65 11.77 -21.11
CA CYS A 316 2.07 11.47 -21.05
C CYS A 316 2.44 10.14 -21.69
N ASN A 317 1.48 9.36 -22.21
CA ASN A 317 1.79 8.07 -22.84
C ASN A 317 2.66 8.27 -24.09
N ALA A 318 3.53 7.30 -24.39
CA ALA A 318 4.35 7.36 -25.59
C ALA A 318 3.48 7.38 -26.86
N THR A 319 3.81 8.26 -27.80
CA THR A 319 3.20 8.38 -29.13
C THR A 319 4.31 8.46 -30.18
N ASP A 320 3.96 8.31 -31.47
CA ASP A 320 4.91 8.45 -32.58
C ASP A 320 5.63 9.82 -32.60
N LYS A 321 5.00 10.85 -32.04
CA LYS A 321 5.53 12.22 -32.02
C LYS A 321 6.26 12.57 -30.73
N ASN A 322 5.78 12.05 -29.59
CA ASN A 322 6.29 12.36 -28.27
C ASN A 322 6.58 11.09 -27.49
N ASN A 323 7.86 10.86 -27.17
CA ASN A 323 8.26 9.84 -26.21
C ASN A 323 8.61 10.49 -24.87
N TRP A 324 7.72 10.31 -23.89
CA TRP A 324 7.91 10.74 -22.50
C TRP A 324 8.59 9.69 -21.63
N ASN A 325 9.02 8.57 -22.22
CA ASN A 325 9.55 7.40 -21.51
C ASN A 325 8.55 6.79 -20.50
N THR A 326 7.25 6.87 -20.80
CA THR A 326 6.18 6.28 -20.00
C THR A 326 5.34 5.28 -20.79
N LEU A 327 4.83 4.27 -20.10
CA LEU A 327 3.92 3.23 -20.58
C LEU A 327 2.70 3.21 -19.66
N LEU A 328 1.60 3.78 -20.13
CA LEU A 328 0.38 4.00 -19.34
C LEU A 328 -0.76 3.14 -19.87
N TYR A 329 -1.39 2.37 -18.99
CA TYR A 329 -2.44 1.42 -19.34
C TYR A 329 -3.71 1.65 -18.55
N VAL A 330 -4.86 1.49 -19.20
CA VAL A 330 -6.16 1.57 -18.54
C VAL A 330 -6.44 0.28 -17.78
N GLN A 331 -6.74 0.40 -16.50
CA GLN A 331 -7.30 -0.67 -15.68
C GLN A 331 -8.83 -0.59 -15.71
N ASP A 332 -9.44 -1.49 -16.46
CA ASP A 332 -10.89 -1.65 -16.55
C ASP A 332 -11.34 -2.75 -15.57
N TRP A 333 -11.84 -2.35 -14.41
CA TRP A 333 -12.27 -3.28 -13.37
C TRP A 333 -13.50 -4.10 -13.76
N ASP A 334 -14.39 -3.57 -14.60
CA ASP A 334 -15.57 -4.31 -15.06
C ASP A 334 -15.17 -5.45 -15.99
N ARG A 335 -14.21 -5.18 -16.89
CA ARG A 335 -13.63 -6.20 -17.77
C ARG A 335 -12.85 -7.24 -16.96
N GLU A 336 -12.01 -6.83 -16.03
CA GLU A 336 -11.21 -7.75 -15.21
C GLU A 336 -12.10 -8.66 -14.37
N SER A 337 -13.16 -8.12 -13.77
CA SER A 337 -14.13 -8.89 -12.99
C SER A 337 -14.75 -10.02 -13.84
N LYS A 338 -15.18 -9.71 -15.08
CA LYS A 338 -15.70 -10.72 -16.02
C LYS A 338 -14.67 -11.77 -16.45
N GLN A 339 -13.37 -11.43 -16.39
CA GLN A 339 -12.27 -12.33 -16.77
C GLN A 339 -11.63 -13.05 -15.58
N GLY A 340 -12.14 -12.83 -14.37
CA GLY A 340 -11.61 -13.43 -13.14
C GLY A 340 -10.26 -12.85 -12.70
N PHE A 341 -9.99 -11.58 -13.00
CA PHE A 341 -8.80 -10.82 -12.58
C PHE A 341 -7.45 -11.40 -13.01
N LYS A 342 -7.43 -12.28 -14.03
CA LYS A 342 -6.24 -13.02 -14.48
C LYS A 342 -5.04 -12.14 -14.84
N GLN A 343 -5.26 -10.86 -15.15
CA GLN A 343 -4.22 -9.92 -15.56
C GLN A 343 -3.96 -8.83 -14.51
N SER A 344 -4.51 -8.96 -13.29
CA SER A 344 -4.49 -7.91 -12.27
C SER A 344 -3.77 -8.31 -10.97
N ASN A 345 -3.12 -9.47 -10.95
CA ASN A 345 -2.24 -9.90 -9.86
C ASN A 345 -1.16 -8.84 -9.59
N LEU A 346 -0.87 -8.55 -8.33
CA LEU A 346 0.00 -7.45 -7.94
C LEU A 346 1.47 -7.85 -7.99
N GLU A 347 1.78 -9.10 -7.66
CA GLU A 347 3.10 -9.72 -7.72
C GLU A 347 3.67 -9.82 -9.15
N ASP A 348 2.81 -9.76 -10.16
CA ASP A 348 3.18 -9.79 -11.57
C ASP A 348 3.54 -8.39 -12.11
N GLN A 349 3.35 -7.33 -11.33
CA GLN A 349 3.48 -5.94 -11.79
C GLN A 349 4.83 -5.27 -11.49
N CYS A 350 5.77 -5.97 -10.85
CA CYS A 350 7.10 -5.43 -10.50
C CYS A 350 8.12 -5.63 -11.63
N THR A 351 7.74 -5.26 -12.86
CA THR A 351 8.47 -5.57 -14.11
C THR A 351 9.25 -4.40 -14.70
N HIS A 352 9.05 -3.20 -14.18
CA HIS A 352 9.63 -1.95 -14.67
C HIS A 352 10.55 -1.32 -13.62
N ARG A 353 11.60 -0.61 -14.06
CA ARG A 353 12.52 0.09 -13.13
C ARG A 353 11.83 1.21 -12.37
N TYR A 354 10.82 1.83 -13.00
CA TYR A 354 10.09 2.98 -12.46
C TYR A 354 8.59 2.70 -12.45
N LYS A 355 7.94 2.94 -11.31
CA LYS A 355 6.48 2.85 -11.18
C LYS A 355 5.92 4.21 -10.80
N ILE A 356 4.87 4.64 -11.47
CA ILE A 356 4.24 5.93 -11.19
C ILE A 356 3.18 5.73 -10.11
N TYR A 357 3.20 6.61 -9.11
CA TYR A 357 2.08 6.79 -8.21
C TYR A 357 1.36 8.10 -8.55
N THR A 358 0.03 8.05 -8.62
CA THR A 358 -0.84 9.23 -8.75
C THR A 358 -2.14 8.98 -8.00
N GLU A 359 -2.62 10.01 -7.33
CA GLU A 359 -3.83 9.97 -6.52
C GLU A 359 -5.07 9.66 -7.37
N GLY A 360 -6.10 9.15 -6.71
CA GLY A 360 -7.41 8.87 -7.30
C GLY A 360 -8.38 9.99 -6.97
N TRP A 361 -9.60 9.63 -6.57
CA TRP A 361 -10.57 10.59 -6.06
C TRP A 361 -10.09 11.28 -4.76
N ALA A 362 -9.28 10.57 -3.98
CA ALA A 362 -8.41 11.04 -2.91
C ALA A 362 -7.08 10.24 -2.93
N TRP A 363 -6.53 9.80 -1.80
CA TRP A 363 -5.41 8.84 -1.80
C TRP A 363 -5.76 7.58 -2.61
N SER A 364 -4.75 6.90 -3.15
CA SER A 364 -4.97 5.66 -3.91
C SER A 364 -4.44 4.46 -3.17
N VAL A 365 -5.31 3.48 -2.93
CA VAL A 365 -4.99 2.19 -2.32
C VAL A 365 -3.81 1.47 -3.00
N SER A 366 -3.53 1.78 -4.28
CA SER A 366 -2.38 1.27 -5.04
C SER A 366 -1.00 1.63 -4.46
N GLU A 367 -0.93 2.67 -3.62
CA GLU A 367 0.31 3.26 -3.09
C GLU A 367 1.28 2.24 -2.50
N LYS A 368 0.84 1.52 -1.45
CA LYS A 368 1.64 0.49 -0.77
C LYS A 368 2.11 -0.63 -1.71
N TYR A 369 1.29 -1.02 -2.68
CA TYR A 369 1.65 -2.07 -3.65
C TYR A 369 2.66 -1.59 -4.69
N ILE A 370 2.63 -0.30 -5.06
CA ILE A 370 3.61 0.31 -5.96
C ILE A 370 4.96 0.41 -5.26
N LEU A 371 4.98 0.92 -4.02
CA LEU A 371 6.19 1.11 -3.22
C LEU A 371 6.85 -0.22 -2.84
N ALA A 372 6.08 -1.31 -2.70
CA ALA A 372 6.60 -2.65 -2.39
C ALA A 372 7.42 -3.31 -3.51
N CYS A 373 7.45 -2.77 -4.73
CA CYS A 373 8.06 -3.43 -5.89
C CYS A 373 9.59 -3.30 -6.02
N ASP A 374 10.29 -2.60 -5.11
CA ASP A 374 11.71 -2.21 -5.26
C ASP A 374 12.01 -1.39 -6.55
N SER A 375 10.97 -0.93 -7.24
CA SER A 375 11.08 0.01 -8.35
C SER A 375 11.20 1.42 -7.79
N MET A 376 11.99 2.29 -8.41
CA MET A 376 12.00 3.69 -8.02
C MET A 376 10.62 4.28 -8.30
N THR A 377 9.90 4.62 -7.23
CA THR A 377 8.53 5.13 -7.35
C THR A 377 8.60 6.60 -7.75
N LEU A 378 8.01 6.92 -8.90
CA LEU A 378 7.82 8.27 -9.39
C LEU A 378 6.52 8.80 -8.80
N TYR A 379 6.64 9.54 -7.70
CA TYR A 379 5.52 9.96 -6.88
C TYR A 379 5.01 11.32 -7.36
N VAL A 380 3.92 11.31 -8.13
CA VAL A 380 3.21 12.52 -8.52
C VAL A 380 2.70 13.21 -7.26
N ARG A 381 3.04 14.50 -7.10
CA ARG A 381 2.69 15.29 -5.91
C ARG A 381 1.21 15.12 -5.59
N SER A 382 0.94 14.43 -4.49
CA SER A 382 -0.41 14.18 -4.00
C SER A 382 -0.82 15.26 -3.01
N ARG A 383 -2.11 15.57 -3.01
CA ARG A 383 -2.75 16.39 -1.98
C ARG A 383 -3.00 15.61 -0.70
N PHE A 384 -3.31 14.32 -0.83
CA PHE A 384 -3.74 13.48 0.27
C PHE A 384 -2.59 12.64 0.80
N TYR A 385 -2.65 12.32 2.09
CA TYR A 385 -1.76 11.38 2.73
C TYR A 385 -2.55 10.32 3.48
N ASP A 386 -2.01 9.10 3.48
CA ASP A 386 -2.42 8.04 4.39
C ASP A 386 -1.54 8.03 5.66
N PHE A 387 -1.68 7.00 6.48
CA PHE A 387 -1.05 6.94 7.79
C PHE A 387 0.48 6.71 7.75
N PHE A 388 1.04 6.19 6.65
CA PHE A 388 2.47 5.83 6.59
C PHE A 388 3.29 6.74 5.67
N ILE A 389 2.72 7.27 4.57
CA ILE A 389 3.49 8.03 3.56
C ILE A 389 4.14 9.29 4.14
N ARG A 390 3.57 9.85 5.22
CA ARG A 390 4.16 10.99 5.93
C ARG A 390 5.52 10.68 6.56
N GLY A 391 5.83 9.41 6.82
CA GLY A 391 7.15 8.96 7.27
C GLY A 391 8.21 8.87 6.16
N MET A 392 7.83 9.00 4.89
CA MET A 392 8.74 8.82 3.76
C MET A 392 9.28 10.16 3.21
N GLN A 393 10.58 10.17 2.93
CA GLN A 393 11.34 11.29 2.35
C GLN A 393 11.57 11.15 0.83
N PRO A 394 11.44 12.24 0.03
CA PRO A 394 11.88 12.31 -1.36
C PRO A 394 13.38 12.04 -1.49
N LEU A 395 13.82 11.49 -2.63
CA LEU A 395 15.19 11.06 -2.93
C LEU A 395 15.77 9.97 -2.01
N GLN A 396 15.10 9.65 -0.90
CA GLN A 396 15.39 8.48 -0.09
C GLN A 396 14.48 7.31 -0.46
N HIS A 397 13.16 7.52 -0.49
CA HIS A 397 12.19 6.45 -0.74
C HIS A 397 11.39 6.61 -2.04
N TYR A 398 11.35 7.81 -2.61
CA TYR A 398 10.65 8.03 -3.88
C TYR A 398 11.24 9.22 -4.62
N TRP A 399 10.97 9.28 -5.92
CA TRP A 399 11.31 10.43 -6.76
C TRP A 399 10.09 11.36 -6.88
N PRO A 400 10.15 12.62 -6.43
CA PRO A 400 9.02 13.54 -6.52
C PRO A 400 8.77 13.96 -7.97
N ILE A 401 7.50 13.98 -8.38
CA ILE A 401 7.06 14.40 -9.72
C ILE A 401 6.11 15.59 -9.58
N SER A 402 6.37 16.65 -10.33
CA SER A 402 5.52 17.83 -10.39
C SER A 402 4.15 17.49 -10.98
N GLU A 403 3.07 17.90 -10.30
CA GLU A 403 1.71 17.73 -10.83
C GLU A 403 1.47 18.63 -12.05
N ASN A 404 2.00 19.86 -12.06
CA ASN A 404 1.74 20.83 -13.12
C ASN A 404 2.52 20.52 -14.41
N THR A 405 3.69 19.91 -14.30
CA THR A 405 4.59 19.57 -15.43
C THR A 405 4.84 18.07 -15.56
N LYS A 406 3.89 17.25 -15.10
CA LYS A 406 4.02 15.79 -14.93
C LYS A 406 4.71 15.05 -16.07
N CYS A 407 4.36 15.27 -17.34
CA CYS A 407 4.98 14.54 -18.45
C CYS A 407 6.48 14.87 -18.61
N LYS A 408 6.85 16.15 -18.47
CA LYS A 408 8.25 16.60 -18.53
C LYS A 408 9.04 16.05 -17.34
N SER A 409 8.45 16.12 -16.15
CA SER A 409 9.05 15.65 -14.90
C SER A 409 9.25 14.13 -14.90
N LEU A 410 8.27 13.36 -15.40
CA LEU A 410 8.38 11.92 -15.59
C LEU A 410 9.50 11.56 -16.58
N LYS A 411 9.57 12.25 -17.72
CA LYS A 411 10.61 12.02 -18.72
C LYS A 411 12.00 12.26 -18.13
N PHE A 412 12.18 13.41 -17.46
CA PHE A 412 13.42 13.75 -16.78
C PHE A 412 13.82 12.68 -15.75
N ALA A 413 12.90 12.26 -14.89
CA ALA A 413 13.16 11.26 -13.85
C ALA A 413 13.61 9.91 -14.44
N VAL A 414 12.97 9.45 -15.53
CA VAL A 414 13.32 8.20 -16.20
C VAL A 414 14.70 8.29 -16.85
N GLU A 415 15.01 9.39 -17.53
CA GLU A 415 16.32 9.58 -18.16
C GLU A 415 17.42 9.68 -17.11
N TRP A 416 17.20 10.46 -16.04
CA TRP A 416 18.11 10.55 -14.92
C TRP A 416 18.36 9.17 -14.30
N GLY A 417 17.31 8.39 -14.05
CA GLY A 417 17.43 7.07 -13.45
C GLY A 417 18.17 6.06 -14.33
N ASN A 418 17.99 6.17 -15.66
CA ASN A 418 18.68 5.30 -16.62
C ASN A 418 20.16 5.64 -16.74
N ILE A 419 20.55 6.91 -16.54
CA ILE A 419 21.94 7.35 -16.46
C ILE A 419 22.55 7.00 -15.09
N HIS A 420 21.74 6.96 -14.02
CA HIS A 420 22.18 6.70 -12.64
C HIS A 420 21.55 5.44 -12.05
N PRO A 421 21.74 4.25 -12.66
CA PRO A 421 20.99 3.05 -12.31
C PRO A 421 21.21 2.61 -10.85
N LYS A 422 22.42 2.77 -10.30
CA LYS A 422 22.70 2.44 -8.90
C LYS A 422 21.91 3.31 -7.92
N LYS A 423 21.80 4.62 -8.20
CA LYS A 423 21.07 5.55 -7.34
C LYS A 423 19.57 5.32 -7.42
N ALA A 424 19.05 5.13 -8.65
CA ALA A 424 17.63 4.82 -8.84
C ALA A 424 17.23 3.50 -8.17
N GLN A 425 18.06 2.46 -8.29
CA GLN A 425 17.85 1.19 -7.59
C GLN A 425 17.81 1.38 -6.07
N ALA A 426 18.76 2.13 -5.50
CA ALA A 426 18.81 2.38 -4.06
C ALA A 426 17.56 3.08 -3.52
N ILE A 427 16.98 4.04 -4.27
CA ILE A 427 15.72 4.70 -3.89
C ILE A 427 14.57 3.68 -3.87
N GLY A 428 14.47 2.83 -4.90
CA GLY A 428 13.46 1.79 -4.96
C GLY A 428 13.59 0.76 -3.84
N GLU A 429 14.81 0.29 -3.56
CA GLU A 429 15.12 -0.65 -2.48
C GLU A 429 14.83 -0.07 -1.10
N ALA A 430 15.11 1.21 -0.87
CA ALA A 430 14.77 1.88 0.38
C ALA A 430 13.25 1.97 0.59
N ALA A 431 12.49 2.26 -0.48
CA ALA A 431 11.03 2.24 -0.46
C ALA A 431 10.49 0.84 -0.15
N GLY A 432 11.01 -0.17 -0.85
CA GLY A 432 10.64 -1.55 -0.64
C GLY A 432 10.94 -2.00 0.78
N LYS A 433 12.13 -1.68 1.32
CA LYS A 433 12.51 -1.98 2.70
C LYS A 433 11.52 -1.38 3.69
N PHE A 434 11.19 -0.08 3.57
CA PHE A 434 10.18 0.56 4.41
C PHE A 434 8.85 -0.20 4.37
N ILE A 435 8.36 -0.56 3.19
CA ILE A 435 7.07 -1.25 3.06
C ILE A 435 7.11 -2.70 3.60
N HIS A 436 8.19 -3.45 3.33
CA HIS A 436 8.33 -4.85 3.73
C HIS A 436 8.64 -5.02 5.22
N GLU A 437 9.35 -4.07 5.83
CA GLU A 437 9.78 -4.14 7.24
C GLU A 437 8.88 -3.32 8.16
N ASP A 438 8.61 -2.06 7.80
CA ASP A 438 7.90 -1.11 8.66
C ASP A 438 6.39 -1.15 8.47
N LEU A 439 5.91 -1.47 7.26
CA LEU A 439 4.46 -1.57 6.96
C LEU A 439 3.94 -3.02 6.96
N LYS A 440 4.66 -3.99 7.54
CA LYS A 440 4.14 -5.36 7.71
C LYS A 440 2.88 -5.39 8.58
N MET A 441 2.02 -6.39 8.40
CA MET A 441 0.72 -6.46 9.11
C MET A 441 0.80 -6.41 10.63
N ASP A 442 1.89 -6.89 11.24
CA ASP A 442 2.07 -6.78 12.70
C ASP A 442 2.18 -5.30 13.12
N ASN A 443 2.93 -4.49 12.37
CA ASN A 443 3.04 -3.05 12.61
C ASN A 443 1.73 -2.31 12.27
N VAL A 444 0.93 -2.80 11.31
CA VAL A 444 -0.40 -2.24 11.05
C VAL A 444 -1.31 -2.40 12.27
N TYR A 445 -1.31 -3.58 12.89
CA TYR A 445 -2.04 -3.80 14.15
C TYR A 445 -1.49 -2.97 15.31
N ASP A 446 -0.16 -2.83 15.42
CA ASP A 446 0.44 -1.97 16.45
C ASP A 446 0.08 -0.50 16.25
N TYR A 447 0.02 -0.02 15.00
CA TYR A 447 -0.41 1.35 14.70
C TYR A 447 -1.85 1.57 15.14
N MET A 448 -2.76 0.66 14.77
CA MET A 448 -4.15 0.73 15.21
C MET A 448 -4.29 0.65 16.73
N PHE A 449 -3.51 -0.22 17.38
CA PHE A 449 -3.48 -0.36 18.84
C PHE A 449 -3.14 0.97 19.50
N HIS A 450 -2.03 1.60 19.09
CA HIS A 450 -1.57 2.85 19.67
C HIS A 450 -2.51 4.01 19.36
N LEU A 451 -2.98 4.13 18.11
CA LEU A 451 -3.93 5.17 17.71
C LEU A 451 -5.21 5.10 18.55
N LEU A 452 -5.79 3.92 18.71
CA LEU A 452 -7.02 3.75 19.49
C LEU A 452 -6.80 3.93 21.00
N ASN A 453 -5.65 3.51 21.54
CA ASN A 453 -5.31 3.74 22.94
C ASN A 453 -5.13 5.22 23.25
N GLU A 454 -4.35 5.95 22.44
CA GLU A 454 -4.14 7.39 22.63
C GLU A 454 -5.44 8.17 22.41
N TYR A 455 -6.24 7.78 21.41
CA TYR A 455 -7.56 8.36 21.19
C TYR A 455 -8.49 8.20 22.40
N ALA A 456 -8.55 7.00 22.98
CA ALA A 456 -9.44 6.71 24.11
C ALA A 456 -9.12 7.57 25.35
N LYS A 457 -7.84 7.87 25.60
CA LYS A 457 -7.41 8.75 26.70
C LYS A 457 -7.96 10.18 26.58
N LEU A 458 -8.35 10.59 25.38
CA LEU A 458 -8.88 11.93 25.11
C LEU A 458 -10.38 12.03 25.41
N LEU A 459 -11.10 10.90 25.50
CA LEU A 459 -12.54 10.90 25.80
C LEU A 459 -12.81 11.46 27.20
N LYS A 460 -13.73 12.42 27.31
CA LYS A 460 -14.14 13.06 28.57
C LYS A 460 -15.48 12.53 29.10
N PHE A 461 -15.88 11.36 28.63
CA PHE A 461 -17.10 10.67 29.02
C PHE A 461 -16.84 9.15 28.97
N GLU A 462 -17.63 8.39 29.71
CA GLU A 462 -17.58 6.93 29.68
C GLU A 462 -18.32 6.42 28.43
N PRO A 463 -17.66 5.63 27.55
CA PRO A 463 -18.33 5.01 26.40
C PRO A 463 -19.46 4.09 26.86
N THR A 464 -20.63 4.26 26.26
CA THR A 464 -21.81 3.40 26.52
C THR A 464 -22.32 2.85 25.21
N VAL A 465 -22.85 1.63 25.23
CA VAL A 465 -23.41 0.98 24.03
C VAL A 465 -24.76 1.64 23.71
N PRO A 466 -24.91 2.32 22.56
CA PRO A 466 -26.17 2.96 22.20
C PRO A 466 -27.28 1.92 21.98
N PRO A 467 -28.54 2.25 22.32
CA PRO A 467 -29.69 1.39 22.00
C PRO A 467 -29.72 1.04 20.50
N GLY A 468 -29.95 -0.23 20.18
CA GLY A 468 -30.01 -0.71 18.79
C GLY A 468 -28.65 -1.02 18.15
N SER A 469 -27.53 -0.85 18.87
CA SER A 469 -26.21 -1.31 18.41
C SER A 469 -26.15 -2.84 18.35
N VAL A 470 -25.43 -3.36 17.36
CA VAL A 470 -25.23 -4.80 17.16
C VAL A 470 -23.85 -5.21 17.65
N GLU A 471 -23.76 -6.25 18.50
CA GLU A 471 -22.47 -6.85 18.89
C GLU A 471 -21.79 -7.48 17.66
N LEU A 472 -20.52 -7.16 17.48
CA LEU A 472 -19.68 -7.67 16.40
C LEU A 472 -18.69 -8.71 16.91
N CYS A 473 -18.52 -9.77 16.14
CA CYS A 473 -17.48 -10.78 16.29
C CYS A 473 -17.15 -11.40 14.94
N SER A 474 -16.07 -12.20 14.90
CA SER A 474 -15.59 -12.74 13.63
C SER A 474 -16.62 -13.67 12.97
N GLU A 475 -17.36 -14.43 13.76
CA GLU A 475 -18.40 -15.33 13.25
C GLU A 475 -19.55 -14.57 12.60
N THR A 476 -20.14 -13.58 13.30
CA THR A 476 -21.29 -12.82 12.78
C THR A 476 -20.95 -12.06 11.50
N MET A 477 -19.67 -11.70 11.31
CA MET A 477 -19.20 -11.05 10.11
C MET A 477 -18.88 -12.01 8.95
N ALA A 478 -18.19 -13.13 9.23
CA ALA A 478 -17.62 -14.01 8.20
C ALA A 478 -18.47 -15.24 7.87
N CYS A 479 -19.13 -15.86 8.86
CA CYS A 479 -19.86 -17.12 8.64
C CYS A 479 -21.01 -17.00 7.63
N PRO A 480 -21.83 -15.92 7.64
CA PRO A 480 -22.90 -15.73 6.66
C PRO A 480 -22.41 -15.38 5.25
N ARG A 481 -21.10 -15.21 5.03
CA ARG A 481 -20.53 -14.81 3.74
C ARG A 481 -20.18 -16.03 2.91
N THR A 482 -20.10 -15.83 1.60
CA THR A 482 -19.69 -16.85 0.64
C THR A 482 -18.68 -16.27 -0.35
N GLY A 483 -18.09 -17.12 -1.19
CA GLY A 483 -17.16 -16.71 -2.25
C GLY A 483 -15.95 -15.91 -1.75
N THR A 484 -15.55 -14.90 -2.54
CA THR A 484 -14.36 -14.08 -2.28
C THR A 484 -14.40 -13.40 -0.91
N TRP A 485 -15.57 -12.98 -0.44
CA TRP A 485 -15.70 -12.26 0.83
C TRP A 485 -15.29 -13.14 2.00
N LYS A 486 -15.85 -14.36 2.09
CA LYS A 486 -15.51 -15.33 3.13
C LYS A 486 -14.05 -15.75 3.02
N LYS A 487 -13.55 -15.98 1.80
CA LYS A 487 -12.16 -16.34 1.56
C LYS A 487 -11.19 -15.30 2.14
N LEU A 488 -11.39 -14.02 1.82
CA LEU A 488 -10.52 -12.93 2.29
C LEU A 488 -10.58 -12.76 3.81
N MET A 489 -11.76 -12.88 4.42
CA MET A 489 -11.90 -12.85 5.88
C MET A 489 -11.16 -14.02 6.54
N VAL A 490 -11.33 -15.25 6.04
CA VAL A 490 -10.60 -16.42 6.55
C VAL A 490 -9.08 -16.27 6.39
N GLU A 491 -8.61 -15.79 5.23
CA GLU A 491 -7.18 -15.57 4.98
C GLU A 491 -6.55 -14.49 5.88
N SER A 492 -7.35 -13.56 6.40
CA SER A 492 -6.91 -12.47 7.27
C SER A 492 -7.26 -12.67 8.75
N LEU A 493 -7.84 -13.84 9.11
CA LEU A 493 -8.23 -14.16 10.47
C LEU A 493 -7.01 -14.31 11.38
N VAL A 494 -7.03 -13.61 12.52
CA VAL A 494 -6.05 -13.78 13.58
C VAL A 494 -6.44 -15.01 14.41
N MET A 495 -5.73 -16.12 14.21
CA MET A 495 -6.02 -17.40 14.88
C MET A 495 -5.70 -17.40 16.36
N SER A 496 -4.68 -16.66 16.80
CA SER A 496 -4.25 -16.62 18.20
C SER A 496 -3.83 -15.21 18.62
N PRO A 497 -4.00 -14.85 19.91
CA PRO A 497 -3.44 -13.63 20.46
C PRO A 497 -1.93 -13.52 20.25
N SER A 498 -1.41 -12.29 20.25
CA SER A 498 0.04 -12.08 20.21
C SER A 498 0.70 -12.55 21.51
N ASP A 499 1.87 -13.18 21.41
CA ASP A 499 2.71 -13.50 22.59
C ASP A 499 3.54 -12.30 23.01
N VAL A 500 3.62 -11.26 22.17
CA VAL A 500 4.43 -10.08 22.39
C VAL A 500 3.53 -8.88 22.59
N THR A 501 4.01 -7.92 23.36
CA THR A 501 3.36 -6.61 23.42
C THR A 501 3.51 -5.87 22.09
N PRO A 502 2.59 -4.94 21.75
CA PRO A 502 2.86 -3.96 20.70
C PRO A 502 4.22 -3.29 20.94
N CYS A 503 4.90 -2.90 19.86
CA CYS A 503 6.14 -2.13 19.93
C CYS A 503 5.98 -0.86 20.79
N GLY A 504 7.08 -0.31 21.30
CA GLY A 504 7.09 0.94 22.05
C GLY A 504 6.79 2.13 21.14
N MET A 505 5.71 2.88 21.41
CA MET A 505 5.36 4.04 20.61
C MET A 505 6.42 5.16 20.77
N PRO A 506 6.97 5.68 19.67
CA PRO A 506 7.92 6.79 19.72
C PRO A 506 7.29 8.06 20.32
N PRO A 507 8.09 8.92 20.97
CA PRO A 507 7.60 10.21 21.47
C PRO A 507 7.11 11.11 20.32
N PRO A 508 6.27 12.13 20.59
CA PRO A 508 5.94 13.13 19.58
C PRO A 508 7.19 13.80 19.02
N TYR A 509 7.07 14.42 17.85
CA TYR A 509 8.15 15.27 17.35
C TYR A 509 8.34 16.46 18.27
N GLU A 510 9.61 16.76 18.59
CA GLU A 510 9.92 18.10 19.08
C GLU A 510 9.64 19.11 17.97
N PRO A 511 9.17 20.34 18.25
CA PRO A 511 8.77 21.29 17.22
C PRO A 511 9.84 21.55 16.16
N GLN A 512 11.11 21.68 16.59
CA GLN A 512 12.24 21.87 15.67
C GLN A 512 12.50 20.61 14.82
N GLU A 513 12.41 19.42 15.41
CA GLU A 513 12.62 18.16 14.69
C GLU A 513 11.56 17.96 13.61
N LEU A 514 10.29 18.27 13.91
CA LEU A 514 9.20 18.23 12.93
C LEU A 514 9.47 19.22 11.79
N GLN A 515 9.88 20.45 12.14
CA GLN A 515 10.21 21.48 11.17
C GLN A 515 11.35 21.02 10.26
N ASP A 516 12.45 20.51 10.82
CA ASP A 516 13.62 20.02 10.08
C ASP A 516 13.23 18.86 9.15
N PHE A 517 12.37 17.95 9.60
CA PHE A 517 11.85 16.85 8.79
C PHE A 517 11.05 17.35 7.58
N LEU A 518 10.18 18.34 7.78
CA LEU A 518 9.36 18.95 6.74
C LEU A 518 10.20 19.80 5.77
N GLU A 519 11.17 20.54 6.29
CA GLU A 519 12.09 21.35 5.49
C GLU A 519 13.00 20.46 4.63
N THR A 520 13.51 19.34 5.18
CA THR A 520 14.28 18.35 4.42
C THR A 520 13.46 17.80 3.25
N LYS A 521 12.18 17.51 3.48
CA LYS A 521 11.23 17.05 2.45
C LYS A 521 11.01 18.10 1.37
N ALA A 522 10.80 19.35 1.76
CA ALA A 522 10.63 20.47 0.84
C ALA A 522 11.90 20.75 0.03
N ASN A 523 13.07 20.77 0.68
CA ASN A 523 14.36 21.05 0.04
C ASN A 523 14.76 19.95 -0.95
N SER A 524 14.55 18.68 -0.61
CA SER A 524 14.79 17.56 -1.53
C SER A 524 13.90 17.63 -2.77
N THR A 525 12.64 18.06 -2.60
CA THR A 525 11.73 18.28 -3.73
C THR A 525 12.20 19.45 -4.60
N ARG A 526 12.54 20.60 -4.01
CA ARG A 526 13.08 21.77 -4.73
C ARG A 526 14.37 21.44 -5.48
N GLN A 527 15.24 20.60 -4.92
CA GLN A 527 16.46 20.16 -5.58
C GLN A 527 16.17 19.41 -6.88
N VAL A 528 15.17 18.51 -6.89
CA VAL A 528 14.74 17.82 -8.11
C VAL A 528 14.16 18.79 -9.13
N GLU A 529 13.34 19.75 -8.69
CA GLU A 529 12.77 20.80 -9.57
C GLU A 529 13.87 21.66 -10.21
N MET A 530 14.94 21.97 -9.47
CA MET A 530 16.12 22.67 -9.99
C MET A 530 16.87 21.82 -11.04
N TRP A 531 17.12 20.54 -10.76
CA TRP A 531 17.75 19.65 -11.74
C TRP A 531 16.92 19.48 -13.01
N GLU A 532 15.60 19.36 -12.87
CA GLU A 532 14.66 19.29 -14.00
C GLU A 532 14.75 20.57 -14.83
N SER A 533 14.73 21.73 -14.18
CA SER A 533 14.82 23.03 -14.86
C SER A 533 16.13 23.18 -15.63
N GLN A 534 17.27 22.82 -15.02
CA GLN A 534 18.59 22.84 -15.66
C GLN A 534 18.66 21.88 -16.85
N TYR A 535 18.11 20.66 -16.69
CA TYR A 535 18.04 19.69 -17.77
C TYR A 535 17.27 20.25 -18.96
N TRP A 536 16.08 20.82 -18.76
CA TRP A 536 15.30 21.36 -19.87
C TRP A 536 15.92 22.61 -20.50
N LEU A 537 16.59 23.47 -19.72
CA LEU A 537 17.33 24.61 -20.26
C LEU A 537 18.48 24.18 -21.18
N SER A 538 19.11 23.03 -20.91
CA SER A 538 20.19 22.49 -21.76
C SER A 538 19.72 21.83 -23.07
N GLN A 539 18.41 21.63 -23.24
CA GLN A 539 17.81 21.05 -24.45
C GLN A 539 17.36 22.11 -25.47
N TYR A 540 17.39 23.39 -25.08
CA TYR A 540 17.20 24.55 -25.96
C TYR A 540 18.56 25.17 -26.25
#